data_AF-A0A7C4XG91-F1
#
_entry.id   AF-A0A7C4XG91-F1
#
_cell.length_a   1.000
_cell.length_b   1.000
_cell.length_c   1.000
_cell.angle_alpha   90.00
_cell.angle_beta   90.00
_cell.angle_gamma   90.00
#
_symmetry.space_group_name_H-M   'P 1'
#
loop_
_entity.id
_entity.type
_entity.pdbx_description
1 polymer ?
#
loop_
_entity_poly.entity_id
_entity_poly.type
_entity_poly.pdbx_seq_one_letter_code
_entity_poly.pdbx_strand_id
1 'polypeptide(L)'
;MISPFPFYIFGILAILFAFLALGRWLQGLMGQRHERPMRVLAAAVLAFVVGSGSIVAGIAFDSEQLVIENTRVFVYAVSVHPNGAVPVRLRLPAPADVRVYESLNATNGTSHLRLVNGTALLPYVEVYATRDVAFIVRLEFLGFAFNRTVYRVFLDDPFFRFSSMGNATVELAGDGSGTTTASVGLDILFSEYCRQSELRFDAVVAEGVALYPVTYDVVTRC
;
A
#
# COMPACT_ATOMS: atom_id res chain seq x y z
N MET A 1 -18.44 -2.19 7.45
CA MET A 1 -18.49 -1.19 6.35
C MET A 1 -19.91 -0.67 6.23
N ILE A 2 -20.08 0.64 6.14
CA ILE A 2 -21.36 1.27 5.88
C ILE A 2 -21.47 1.40 4.35
N SER A 3 -22.53 0.85 3.75
CA SER A 3 -22.74 1.01 2.31
C SER A 3 -23.08 2.47 2.00
N PRO A 4 -22.49 3.08 0.95
CA PRO A 4 -22.80 4.43 0.48
C PRO A 4 -24.16 4.49 -0.25
N PHE A 5 -24.70 3.34 -0.65
CA PHE A 5 -25.94 3.17 -1.41
C PHE A 5 -27.17 3.89 -0.83
N PRO A 6 -27.40 3.95 0.51
CA PRO A 6 -28.51 4.69 1.10
C PRO A 6 -28.43 6.20 0.84
N PHE A 7 -27.23 6.79 0.78
CA PHE A 7 -27.06 8.22 0.49
C PHE A 7 -27.47 8.55 -0.95
N TYR A 8 -27.09 7.69 -1.91
CA TYR A 8 -27.50 7.83 -3.31
C TYR A 8 -29.01 7.68 -3.49
N ILE A 9 -29.62 6.66 -2.88
CA ILE A 9 -31.09 6.47 -2.95
C ILE A 9 -31.81 7.68 -2.37
N PHE A 10 -31.42 8.11 -1.16
CA PHE A 10 -32.05 9.24 -0.51
C PHE A 10 -31.91 10.53 -1.33
N GLY A 11 -30.71 10.80 -1.86
CA GLY A 11 -30.45 11.97 -2.69
C GLY A 11 -31.25 12.00 -3.99
N ILE A 12 -31.33 10.87 -4.69
CA ILE A 12 -32.15 10.72 -5.91
C ILE A 12 -33.63 10.94 -5.58
N LEU A 13 -34.15 10.33 -4.52
CA LEU A 13 -35.55 10.49 -4.12
C LEU A 13 -35.88 11.93 -3.72
N ALA A 14 -34.98 12.61 -3.00
CA ALA A 14 -35.17 14.01 -2.61
C ALA A 14 -35.16 14.95 -3.83
N ILE A 15 -34.29 14.71 -4.81
CA ILE A 15 -34.25 15.47 -6.07
C ILE A 15 -35.52 15.22 -6.89
N LEU A 16 -35.97 13.97 -7.02
CA LEU A 16 -37.22 13.63 -7.71
C LEU A 16 -38.43 14.31 -7.04
N PHE A 17 -38.46 14.33 -5.70
CA PHE A 17 -39.48 15.05 -4.95
C PHE A 17 -39.43 16.57 -5.21
N ALA A 18 -38.23 17.16 -5.29
CA ALA A 18 -38.06 18.57 -5.63
C ALA A 18 -38.61 18.89 -7.03
N PHE A 19 -38.35 18.05 -8.03
CA PHE A 19 -38.90 18.22 -9.38
C PHE A 19 -40.43 18.12 -9.40
N LEU A 20 -41.02 17.17 -8.65
CA LEU A 20 -42.47 17.04 -8.53
C LEU A 20 -43.10 18.28 -7.85
N ALA A 21 -42.47 18.79 -6.80
CA ALA A 21 -42.91 20.00 -6.10
C ALA A 21 -42.81 21.24 -7.01
N LEU A 22 -41.72 21.37 -7.78
CA LEU A 22 -41.53 22.45 -8.75
C LEU A 22 -42.57 22.38 -9.88
N GLY A 23 -42.87 21.18 -10.38
CA GLY A 23 -43.93 20.97 -11.37
C GLY A 23 -45.31 21.39 -10.86
N ARG A 24 -45.65 21.06 -9.61
CA ARG A 24 -46.88 21.53 -8.96
C ARG A 24 -46.92 23.03 -8.76
N TRP A 25 -45.80 23.64 -8.42
CA TRP A 25 -45.66 25.09 -8.29
C TRP A 25 -45.91 25.79 -9.64
N LEU A 26 -45.33 25.29 -10.73
CA LEU A 26 -45.56 25.80 -12.09
C LEU A 26 -47.04 25.68 -12.49
N GLN A 27 -47.70 24.57 -12.18
CA GLN A 27 -49.15 24.41 -12.41
C GLN A 27 -50.00 25.40 -11.59
N GLY A 28 -49.57 25.71 -10.36
CA GLY A 28 -50.19 26.74 -9.53
C GLY A 28 -50.05 28.14 -10.13
N LEU A 29 -48.88 28.48 -10.69
CA LEU A 29 -48.66 29.74 -11.39
C LEU A 29 -49.48 29.88 -12.69
N MET A 30 -49.67 28.78 -13.42
CA MET A 30 -50.52 28.76 -14.63
C MET A 30 -52.03 28.81 -14.31
N GLY A 31 -52.42 29.04 -13.05
CA GLY A 31 -53.81 29.22 -12.64
C GLY A 31 -54.62 27.91 -12.54
N GLN A 32 -53.98 26.75 -12.66
CA GLN A 32 -54.69 25.47 -12.60
C GLN A 32 -55.00 25.01 -11.16
N ARG A 33 -54.37 25.58 -10.11
CA ARG A 33 -54.63 25.25 -8.68
C ARG A 33 -54.36 26.40 -7.70
N HIS A 34 -55.10 26.42 -6.58
CA HIS A 34 -55.07 27.42 -5.49
C HIS A 34 -53.99 27.20 -4.39
N GLU A 35 -52.98 26.36 -4.61
CA GLU A 35 -51.96 26.10 -3.58
C GLU A 35 -51.06 27.33 -3.34
N ARG A 36 -50.67 27.58 -2.08
CA ARG A 36 -49.79 28.71 -1.71
C ARG A 36 -48.40 28.51 -2.34
N PRO A 37 -48.05 29.25 -3.40
CA PRO A 37 -46.91 28.93 -4.26
C PRO A 37 -45.56 29.03 -3.51
N MET A 38 -45.43 29.97 -2.58
CA MET A 38 -44.19 30.19 -1.83
C MET A 38 -43.77 28.99 -0.95
N ARG A 39 -44.73 28.27 -0.34
CA ARG A 39 -44.40 27.13 0.54
C ARG A 39 -43.92 25.92 -0.25
N VAL A 40 -44.53 25.68 -1.42
CA VAL A 40 -44.14 24.59 -2.32
C VAL A 40 -42.77 24.86 -2.92
N LEU A 41 -42.48 26.11 -3.31
CA LEU A 41 -41.16 26.52 -3.78
C LEU A 41 -40.08 26.34 -2.71
N ALA A 42 -40.32 26.80 -1.49
CA ALA A 42 -39.36 26.64 -0.38
C ALA A 42 -39.09 25.16 -0.07
N ALA A 43 -40.12 24.32 -0.09
CA ALA A 43 -39.97 22.87 0.08
C ALA A 43 -39.18 22.23 -1.07
N ALA A 44 -39.42 22.65 -2.32
CA ALA A 44 -38.69 22.16 -3.49
C ALA A 44 -37.20 22.54 -3.42
N VAL A 45 -36.88 23.79 -3.07
CA VAL A 45 -35.50 24.26 -2.92
C VAL A 45 -34.79 23.50 -1.79
N LEU A 46 -35.45 23.31 -0.65
CA LEU A 46 -34.87 22.60 0.48
C LEU A 46 -34.65 21.11 0.16
N ALA A 47 -35.60 20.47 -0.51
CA ALA A 47 -35.46 19.10 -0.99
C ALA A 47 -34.32 18.95 -2.02
N PHE A 48 -34.14 19.93 -2.91
CA PHE A 48 -33.04 19.93 -3.87
C PHE A 48 -31.68 20.08 -3.17
N VAL A 49 -31.54 21.02 -2.23
CA VAL A 49 -30.30 21.23 -1.46
C VAL A 49 -29.94 19.99 -0.64
N VAL A 50 -30.91 19.40 0.07
CA VAL A 50 -30.71 18.18 0.86
C VAL A 50 -30.39 16.98 -0.05
N GLY A 51 -31.06 16.87 -1.19
CA GLY A 51 -30.83 15.82 -2.18
C GLY A 51 -29.44 15.90 -2.81
N SER A 52 -29.01 17.10 -3.25
CA SER A 52 -27.66 17.32 -3.76
C SER A 52 -26.60 17.09 -2.69
N GLY A 53 -26.82 17.56 -1.46
CA GLY A 53 -25.88 17.39 -0.34
C GLY A 53 -25.66 15.92 0.02
N SER A 54 -26.72 15.10 0.00
CA SER A 54 -26.60 13.65 0.26
C SER A 54 -25.87 12.90 -0.86
N ILE A 55 -26.04 13.29 -2.13
CA ILE A 55 -25.23 12.72 -3.23
C ILE A 55 -23.76 13.09 -3.07
N VAL A 56 -23.45 14.37 -2.76
CA VAL A 56 -22.07 14.81 -2.51
C VAL A 56 -21.44 14.04 -1.34
N ALA A 57 -22.20 13.82 -0.26
CA ALA A 57 -21.74 13.01 0.86
C ALA A 57 -21.46 11.54 0.42
N GLY A 58 -22.35 10.94 -0.37
CA GLY A 58 -22.13 9.60 -0.93
C GLY A 58 -20.85 9.50 -1.76
N ILE A 59 -20.59 10.49 -2.63
CA ILE A 59 -19.35 10.56 -3.43
C ILE A 59 -18.13 10.71 -2.54
N ALA A 60 -18.20 11.55 -1.50
CA ALA A 60 -17.10 11.71 -0.56
C ALA A 60 -16.78 10.39 0.17
N PHE A 61 -17.79 9.68 0.66
CA PHE A 61 -17.63 8.35 1.26
C PHE A 61 -17.04 7.33 0.29
N ASP A 62 -17.51 7.29 -0.96
CA ASP A 62 -16.95 6.40 -1.99
C ASP A 62 -15.48 6.72 -2.25
N SER A 63 -15.13 8.01 -2.33
CA SER A 63 -13.77 8.44 -2.58
C SER A 63 -12.83 8.08 -1.43
N GLU A 64 -13.27 8.27 -0.19
CA GLU A 64 -12.49 7.88 1.00
C GLU A 64 -12.37 6.37 1.11
N GLN A 65 -13.45 5.63 0.85
CA GLN A 65 -13.41 4.18 0.85
C GLN A 65 -12.45 3.66 -0.22
N LEU A 66 -12.46 4.25 -1.42
CA LEU A 66 -11.54 3.90 -2.49
C LEU A 66 -10.09 4.24 -2.14
N VAL A 67 -9.84 5.33 -1.42
CA VAL A 67 -8.51 5.66 -0.89
C VAL A 67 -8.08 4.62 0.15
N ILE A 68 -8.94 4.26 1.11
CA ILE A 68 -8.63 3.30 2.16
C ILE A 68 -8.36 1.91 1.57
N GLU A 69 -9.21 1.45 0.66
CA GLU A 69 -9.07 0.14 0.00
C GLU A 69 -7.82 0.05 -0.87
N ASN A 70 -7.38 1.17 -1.45
CA ASN A 70 -6.21 1.20 -2.32
C ASN A 70 -4.92 1.68 -1.61
N THR A 71 -4.98 2.10 -0.34
CA THR A 71 -3.78 2.47 0.40
C THR A 71 -3.01 1.21 0.75
N ARG A 72 -1.75 1.17 0.30
CA ARG A 72 -0.81 0.08 0.57
C ARG A 72 0.26 0.56 1.53
N VAL A 73 0.57 -0.26 2.51
CA VAL A 73 1.68 -0.05 3.43
C VAL A 73 2.79 -1.02 3.08
N PHE A 74 3.97 -0.48 2.80
CA PHE A 74 5.19 -1.24 2.59
C PHE A 74 6.14 -1.03 3.76
N VAL A 75 6.71 -2.13 4.26
CA VAL A 75 7.78 -2.11 5.27
C VAL A 75 8.94 -2.96 4.78
N TYR A 76 10.14 -2.39 4.81
CA TYR A 76 11.39 -3.10 4.58
C TYR A 76 12.25 -2.91 5.83
N ALA A 77 12.27 -3.91 6.69
CA ALA A 77 13.05 -3.91 7.92
C ALA A 77 14.22 -4.86 7.77
N VAL A 78 15.44 -4.35 7.91
CA VAL A 78 16.66 -5.16 7.88
C VAL A 78 17.49 -4.87 9.12
N SER A 79 18.03 -5.94 9.71
CA SER A 79 18.99 -5.90 10.80
C SER A 79 20.22 -6.71 10.40
N VAL A 80 21.40 -6.15 10.64
CA VAL A 80 22.68 -6.76 10.31
C VAL A 80 23.56 -6.70 11.53
N HIS A 81 24.10 -7.85 11.92
CA HIS A 81 25.06 -8.01 13.02
C HIS A 81 26.33 -8.66 12.45
N PRO A 82 27.35 -7.85 12.08
CA PRO A 82 28.59 -8.38 11.55
C PRO A 82 29.35 -9.18 12.62
N ASN A 83 29.75 -10.42 12.31
CA ASN A 83 30.61 -11.22 13.17
C ASN A 83 32.08 -10.96 12.81
N GLY A 84 32.57 -9.76 13.13
CA GLY A 84 33.95 -9.37 12.85
C GLY A 84 34.21 -7.88 13.03
N ALA A 85 35.48 -7.47 12.93
CA ALA A 85 35.89 -6.07 13.01
C ALA A 85 35.90 -5.37 11.63
N VAL A 86 35.63 -6.11 10.56
CA VAL A 86 35.67 -5.61 9.18
C VAL A 86 34.24 -5.26 8.74
N PRO A 87 34.05 -4.13 8.02
CA PRO A 87 32.77 -3.81 7.40
C PRO A 87 32.29 -4.92 6.45
N VAL A 88 30.98 -5.11 6.42
CA VAL A 88 30.31 -6.07 5.54
C VAL A 88 29.45 -5.37 4.51
N ARG A 89 29.48 -5.88 3.29
CA ARG A 89 28.61 -5.47 2.19
C ARG A 89 27.70 -6.63 1.83
N LEU A 90 26.40 -6.42 1.97
CA LEU A 90 25.36 -7.40 1.73
C LEU A 90 24.53 -6.96 0.52
N ARG A 91 24.24 -7.89 -0.39
CA ARG A 91 23.21 -7.72 -1.42
C ARG A 91 22.00 -8.52 -1.01
N LEU A 92 20.87 -7.84 -0.83
CA LEU A 92 19.61 -8.41 -0.40
C LEU A 92 18.56 -8.30 -1.50
N PRO A 93 17.53 -9.15 -1.47
CA PRO A 93 16.43 -9.05 -2.41
C PRO A 93 15.75 -7.67 -2.35
N ALA A 94 15.53 -7.09 -3.53
CA ALA A 94 14.77 -5.85 -3.67
C ALA A 94 13.30 -6.15 -4.01
N PRO A 95 12.37 -5.28 -3.57
CA PRO A 95 11.02 -5.28 -4.13
C PRO A 95 11.06 -4.90 -5.61
N ALA A 96 10.09 -5.37 -6.41
CA ALA A 96 9.96 -5.00 -7.82
C ALA A 96 9.13 -3.72 -8.06
N ASP A 97 8.51 -3.15 -7.02
CA ASP A 97 7.67 -1.95 -7.18
C ASP A 97 8.56 -0.69 -7.22
N VAL A 98 8.64 -0.05 -8.39
CA VAL A 98 9.47 1.15 -8.59
C VAL A 98 9.12 2.28 -7.62
N ARG A 99 7.88 2.33 -7.11
CA ARG A 99 7.43 3.39 -6.20
C ARG A 99 8.12 3.35 -4.84
N VAL A 100 8.69 2.21 -4.44
CA VAL A 100 9.43 2.11 -3.17
C VAL A 100 10.93 2.37 -3.34
N TYR A 101 11.42 2.52 -4.57
CA TYR A 101 12.87 2.54 -4.86
C TYR A 101 13.57 3.74 -4.23
N GLU A 102 12.98 4.92 -4.32
CA GLU A 102 13.55 6.13 -3.73
C GLU A 102 13.58 6.07 -2.20
N SER A 103 12.63 5.34 -1.60
CA SER A 103 12.55 5.17 -0.14
C SER A 103 13.61 4.19 0.39
N LEU A 104 14.14 3.30 -0.45
CA LEU A 104 15.22 2.36 -0.12
C LEU A 104 16.60 3.04 -0.19
N ASN A 105 16.71 4.20 0.44
CA ASN A 105 17.95 4.93 0.60
C ASN A 105 17.99 5.51 2.03
N ALA A 106 18.66 4.80 2.94
CA ALA A 106 18.73 5.14 4.35
C ALA A 106 20.18 5.09 4.85
N THR A 107 20.53 5.93 5.80
CA THR A 107 21.87 5.98 6.41
C THR A 107 21.75 5.97 7.92
N ASN A 108 22.65 5.27 8.60
CA ASN A 108 22.72 5.20 10.05
C ASN A 108 24.20 5.23 10.48
N GLY A 109 24.71 6.44 10.72
CA GLY A 109 26.13 6.67 10.94
C GLY A 109 26.95 6.37 9.69
N THR A 110 27.92 5.45 9.79
CA THR A 110 28.76 5.01 8.67
C THR A 110 28.15 3.85 7.88
N SER A 111 27.06 3.26 8.37
CA SER A 111 26.33 2.21 7.67
C SER A 111 25.24 2.81 6.77
N HIS A 112 24.96 2.16 5.64
CA HIS A 112 23.94 2.63 4.71
C HIS A 112 23.20 1.49 4.02
N LEU A 113 21.96 1.75 3.66
CA LEU A 113 21.09 0.92 2.84
C LEU A 113 20.78 1.70 1.58
N ARG A 114 21.01 1.11 0.42
CA ARG A 114 20.73 1.74 -0.88
C ARG A 114 20.25 0.74 -1.89
N LEU A 115 19.20 1.07 -2.62
CA LEU A 115 18.84 0.34 -3.83
C LEU A 115 19.89 0.57 -4.92
N VAL A 116 20.44 -0.52 -5.45
CA VAL A 116 21.39 -0.51 -6.56
C VAL A 116 20.72 -1.16 -7.77
N ASN A 117 21.01 -0.65 -8.96
CA ASN A 117 20.45 -1.16 -10.22
C ASN A 117 18.91 -1.10 -10.31
N GLY A 118 18.29 -0.02 -9.81
CA GLY A 118 16.83 0.22 -9.85
C GLY A 118 16.20 0.33 -11.25
N THR A 119 16.96 0.20 -12.33
CA THR A 119 16.47 0.17 -13.72
C THR A 119 16.76 -1.16 -14.44
N ALA A 120 17.45 -2.10 -13.77
CA ALA A 120 17.81 -3.39 -14.35
C ALA A 120 16.70 -4.43 -14.15
N LEU A 121 16.77 -5.52 -14.90
CA LEU A 121 15.87 -6.69 -14.77
C LEU A 121 15.93 -7.35 -13.39
N LEU A 122 16.98 -7.08 -12.60
CA LEU A 122 17.25 -7.66 -11.28
C LEU A 122 17.77 -6.57 -10.33
N PRO A 123 16.89 -5.76 -9.72
CA PRO A 123 17.27 -4.81 -8.69
C PRO A 123 17.68 -5.55 -7.40
N TYR A 124 18.63 -5.00 -6.65
CA TYR A 124 19.01 -5.50 -5.32
C TYR A 124 19.22 -4.34 -4.35
N VAL A 125 18.98 -4.62 -3.07
CA VAL A 125 19.26 -3.66 -1.99
C VAL A 125 20.65 -3.96 -1.47
N GLU A 126 21.54 -2.99 -1.55
CA GLU A 126 22.86 -3.08 -0.96
C GLU A 126 22.83 -2.50 0.44
N VAL A 127 23.32 -3.28 1.40
CA VAL A 127 23.51 -2.85 2.79
C VAL A 127 25.00 -2.89 3.10
N TYR A 128 25.56 -1.74 3.44
CA TYR A 128 26.90 -1.63 3.97
C TYR A 128 26.81 -1.43 5.48
N ALA A 129 27.28 -2.41 6.26
CA ALA A 129 27.25 -2.38 7.70
C ALA A 129 28.67 -2.40 8.27
N THR A 130 28.99 -1.37 9.06
CA THR A 130 30.28 -1.22 9.76
C THR A 130 30.22 -1.72 11.21
N ARG A 131 29.01 -1.90 11.73
CA ARG A 131 28.65 -2.34 13.09
C ARG A 131 27.22 -2.86 13.06
N ASP A 132 26.72 -3.33 14.20
CA ASP A 132 25.32 -3.68 14.38
C ASP A 132 24.41 -2.51 13.97
N VAL A 133 23.55 -2.76 13.00
CA VAL A 133 22.70 -1.74 12.40
C VAL A 133 21.33 -2.32 12.05
N ALA A 134 20.31 -1.50 12.24
CA ALA A 134 18.96 -1.76 11.75
C ALA A 134 18.49 -0.58 10.88
N PHE A 135 17.82 -0.92 9.79
CA PHE A 135 17.12 0.00 8.91
C PHE A 135 15.66 -0.42 8.81
N ILE A 136 14.75 0.53 8.98
CA ILE A 136 13.32 0.31 8.81
C ILE A 136 12.81 1.37 7.84
N VAL A 137 12.51 0.94 6.62
CA VAL A 137 11.90 1.79 5.59
C VAL A 137 10.41 1.49 5.58
N ARG A 138 9.58 2.50 5.88
CA ARG A 138 8.12 2.40 5.81
C ARG A 138 7.59 3.43 4.82
N LEU A 139 6.75 2.98 3.90
CA LEU A 139 6.07 3.85 2.93
C LEU A 139 4.59 3.51 2.88
N GLU A 140 3.77 4.54 2.72
CA GLU A 140 2.35 4.41 2.41
C GLU A 140 2.10 5.04 1.04
N PHE A 141 1.45 4.30 0.15
CA PHE A 141 1.19 4.77 -1.21
C PHE A 141 -0.11 4.21 -1.75
N LEU A 142 -0.70 4.92 -2.70
CA LEU A 142 -1.90 4.46 -3.40
C LEU A 142 -1.53 3.41 -4.45
N GLY A 143 -1.99 2.18 -4.24
CA GLY A 143 -1.97 1.10 -5.22
C GLY A 143 -2.93 1.38 -6.38
N PHE A 144 -2.58 0.98 -7.61
CA PHE A 144 -3.57 0.91 -8.68
C PHE A 144 -4.46 -0.32 -8.44
N ALA A 145 -5.78 -0.13 -8.38
CA ALA A 145 -6.78 -1.19 -8.12
C ALA A 145 -6.67 -2.39 -9.10
N PHE A 146 -6.06 -2.17 -10.27
CA PHE A 146 -5.86 -3.17 -11.32
C PHE A 146 -4.50 -3.88 -11.29
N ASN A 147 -3.54 -3.45 -10.48
CA ASN A 147 -2.25 -4.12 -10.34
C ASN A 147 -2.15 -4.79 -8.97
N ARG A 148 -2.94 -5.86 -8.80
CA ARG A 148 -2.93 -6.77 -7.63
C ARG A 148 -1.72 -7.71 -7.60
N THR A 149 -0.75 -7.44 -8.47
CA THR A 149 0.46 -8.23 -8.64
C THR A 149 1.69 -7.40 -8.29
N VAL A 150 1.81 -6.99 -7.03
CA VAL A 150 3.13 -6.71 -6.44
C VAL A 150 3.72 -8.06 -6.03
N TYR A 151 3.87 -8.98 -6.99
CA TYR A 151 4.56 -10.24 -6.82
C TYR A 151 5.85 -10.14 -7.58
N ARG A 152 6.89 -9.67 -6.91
CA ARG A 152 8.28 -10.11 -7.12
C ARG A 152 9.12 -9.29 -6.16
N VAL A 153 9.37 -9.85 -5.00
CA VAL A 153 10.76 -9.88 -4.57
C VAL A 153 11.40 -10.84 -5.58
N PHE A 154 12.41 -10.40 -6.32
CA PHE A 154 13.08 -11.27 -7.29
C PHE A 154 13.77 -12.39 -6.52
N LEU A 155 13.04 -13.48 -6.36
CA LEU A 155 13.50 -14.77 -5.89
C LEU A 155 13.63 -15.61 -7.16
N ASP A 156 14.71 -16.38 -7.28
CA ASP A 156 15.00 -17.18 -8.49
C ASP A 156 13.88 -18.16 -8.85
N ASP A 157 12.96 -18.44 -7.92
CA ASP A 157 11.74 -19.20 -8.15
C ASP A 157 10.51 -18.41 -7.64
N PRO A 158 9.50 -18.11 -8.48
CA PRO A 158 8.26 -17.54 -7.98
C PRO A 158 7.61 -18.54 -7.03
N PHE A 159 7.39 -18.14 -5.78
CA PHE A 159 6.59 -18.91 -4.83
C PHE A 159 5.23 -19.27 -5.44
N PHE A 160 5.12 -20.49 -5.96
CA PHE A 160 3.84 -21.06 -6.34
C PHE A 160 2.99 -21.19 -5.08
N ARG A 161 1.67 -20.97 -5.23
CA ARG A 161 0.62 -20.84 -4.20
C ARG A 161 0.57 -21.89 -3.06
N PHE A 162 1.49 -22.84 -3.00
CA PHE A 162 1.52 -23.98 -2.08
C PHE A 162 2.83 -24.16 -1.30
N SER A 163 3.89 -23.39 -1.59
CA SER A 163 5.11 -23.41 -0.78
C SER A 163 5.29 -22.09 -0.07
N SER A 164 5.40 -22.13 1.26
CA SER A 164 5.80 -20.99 2.09
C SER A 164 7.32 -20.92 2.28
N MET A 165 8.08 -21.85 1.67
CA MET A 165 9.53 -21.96 1.81
C MET A 165 10.24 -21.94 0.45
N GLY A 166 11.27 -21.11 0.33
CA GLY A 166 12.03 -20.87 -0.90
C GLY A 166 13.41 -20.34 -0.56
N ASN A 167 14.21 -19.98 -1.57
CA ASN A 167 15.55 -19.46 -1.36
C ASN A 167 15.65 -18.00 -1.82
N ALA A 168 16.32 -17.17 -1.01
CA ALA A 168 16.78 -15.85 -1.42
C ALA A 168 18.26 -15.86 -1.74
N THR A 169 18.63 -15.07 -2.74
CA THR A 169 20.02 -14.78 -3.06
C THR A 169 20.53 -13.66 -2.16
N VAL A 170 21.52 -13.99 -1.34
CA VAL A 170 22.23 -13.03 -0.49
C VAL A 170 23.72 -13.18 -0.73
N GLU A 171 24.35 -12.11 -1.19
CA GLU A 171 25.80 -12.09 -1.39
C GLU A 171 26.43 -11.24 -0.29
N LEU A 172 27.38 -11.82 0.43
CA LEU A 172 28.21 -11.15 1.43
C LEU A 172 29.62 -10.99 0.90
N ALA A 173 30.15 -9.76 0.98
CA ALA A 173 31.55 -9.45 0.77
C ALA A 173 32.09 -8.69 1.99
N GLY A 174 33.27 -9.08 2.49
CA GLY A 174 34.00 -8.36 3.52
C GLY A 174 35.13 -7.49 2.93
N ASP A 175 35.42 -6.36 3.54
CA ASP A 175 36.51 -5.45 3.11
C ASP A 175 37.92 -5.89 3.62
N GLY A 176 38.12 -7.18 3.95
CA GLY A 176 39.33 -7.66 4.65
C GLY A 176 39.74 -9.09 4.29
N SER A 177 40.90 -9.52 4.81
CA SER A 177 41.42 -10.88 4.58
C SER A 177 40.87 -11.87 5.62
N GLY A 178 39.89 -12.69 5.23
CA GLY A 178 39.35 -13.76 6.07
C GLY A 178 37.91 -14.11 5.71
N THR A 179 37.41 -15.26 6.16
CA THR A 179 36.00 -15.64 5.98
C THR A 179 35.12 -14.75 6.86
N THR A 180 34.33 -13.88 6.24
CA THR A 180 33.43 -12.98 6.97
C THR A 180 32.04 -13.61 7.11
N THR A 181 31.40 -13.45 8.28
CA THR A 181 30.01 -13.86 8.50
C THR A 181 29.21 -12.72 9.12
N ALA A 182 27.90 -12.71 8.91
CA ALA A 182 26.99 -11.75 9.52
C ALA A 182 25.63 -12.40 9.81
N SER A 183 25.04 -12.12 10.96
CA SER A 183 23.63 -12.44 11.20
C SER A 183 22.77 -11.36 10.54
N VAL A 184 21.85 -11.79 9.67
CA VAL A 184 20.99 -10.90 8.90
C VAL A 184 19.54 -11.31 9.11
N GLY A 185 18.76 -10.36 9.64
CA GLY A 185 17.30 -10.45 9.66
C GLY A 185 16.72 -9.47 8.64
N LEU A 186 15.82 -9.94 7.77
CA LEU A 186 15.10 -9.13 6.80
C LEU A 186 13.63 -9.51 6.81
N ASP A 187 12.79 -8.51 7.06
CA ASP A 187 11.34 -8.61 6.97
C ASP A 187 10.84 -7.63 5.91
N ILE A 188 10.16 -8.17 4.89
CA ILE A 188 9.49 -7.39 3.85
C ILE A 188 7.99 -7.59 4.00
N LEU A 189 7.30 -6.52 4.38
CA LEU A 189 5.86 -6.50 4.56
C LEU A 189 5.18 -5.69 3.45
N PHE A 190 4.11 -6.25 2.90
CA PHE A 190 3.12 -5.50 2.16
C PHE A 190 1.75 -5.73 2.79
N SER A 191 1.08 -4.64 3.17
CA SER A 191 -0.29 -4.67 3.66
C SER A 191 -1.17 -3.88 2.69
N GLU A 192 -2.25 -4.50 2.24
CA GLU A 192 -3.27 -3.93 1.36
C GLU A 192 -4.62 -4.32 1.93
N TYR A 193 -5.32 -3.36 2.53
CA TYR A 193 -6.65 -3.56 3.09
C TYR A 193 -6.71 -4.77 4.04
N CYS A 194 -7.35 -5.87 3.64
CA CYS A 194 -7.44 -7.11 4.41
C CYS A 194 -6.33 -8.13 4.12
N ARG A 195 -5.39 -7.83 3.25
CA ARG A 195 -4.35 -8.77 2.82
C ARG A 195 -2.99 -8.29 3.29
N GLN A 196 -2.25 -9.18 3.93
CA GLN A 196 -0.88 -8.95 4.35
C GLN A 196 -0.02 -10.05 3.73
N SER A 197 1.02 -9.66 2.99
CA SER A 197 2.07 -10.59 2.55
C SER A 197 3.37 -10.22 3.23
N GLU A 198 4.06 -11.23 3.74
CA GLU A 198 5.26 -11.08 4.53
C GLU A 198 6.32 -12.06 4.01
N LEU A 199 7.51 -11.53 3.73
CA LEU A 199 8.70 -12.33 3.49
C LEU A 199 9.64 -12.15 4.65
N ARG A 200 10.02 -13.25 5.30
CA ARG A 200 10.98 -13.27 6.40
C ARG A 200 12.22 -14.04 6.01
N PHE A 201 13.36 -13.46 6.31
CA PHE A 201 14.67 -14.04 6.16
C PHE A 201 15.43 -13.80 7.46
N ASP A 202 15.88 -14.87 8.10
CA ASP A 202 16.73 -14.78 9.28
C ASP A 202 17.78 -15.89 9.18
N ALA A 203 19.02 -15.50 8.92
CA ALA A 203 20.11 -16.44 8.75
C ALA A 203 21.46 -15.83 9.10
N VAL A 204 22.42 -16.71 9.41
CA VAL A 204 23.83 -16.36 9.44
C VAL A 204 24.38 -16.52 8.03
N VAL A 205 24.71 -15.40 7.40
CA VAL A 205 25.24 -15.30 6.05
C VAL A 205 26.76 -15.44 6.10
N ALA A 206 27.32 -16.22 5.19
CA ALA A 206 28.75 -16.41 5.02
C ALA A 206 29.20 -16.01 3.62
N GLU A 207 30.42 -15.49 3.53
CA GLU A 207 31.06 -15.15 2.26
C GLU A 207 31.17 -16.38 1.34
N GLY A 208 30.84 -16.20 0.05
CA GLY A 208 30.84 -17.27 -0.94
C GLY A 208 29.60 -18.17 -0.96
N VAL A 209 28.67 -18.02 0.00
CA VAL A 209 27.38 -18.73 0.00
C VAL A 209 26.29 -17.76 -0.43
N ALA A 210 25.59 -18.10 -1.52
CA ALA A 210 24.61 -17.21 -2.15
C ALA A 210 23.15 -17.52 -1.80
N LEU A 211 22.79 -18.76 -1.45
CA LEU A 211 21.39 -19.17 -1.29
C LEU A 211 21.05 -19.46 0.16
N TYR A 212 19.97 -18.84 0.64
CA TYR A 212 19.49 -19.04 2.00
C TYR A 212 17.99 -19.24 2.06
N PRO A 213 17.49 -20.06 3.01
CA PRO A 213 16.07 -20.30 3.15
C PRO A 213 15.35 -19.02 3.58
N VAL A 214 14.19 -18.77 2.94
CA VAL A 214 13.28 -17.69 3.29
C VAL A 214 11.87 -18.24 3.46
N THR A 215 11.13 -17.61 4.36
CA THR A 215 9.72 -17.90 4.61
C THR A 215 8.87 -16.83 3.97
N TYR A 216 7.83 -17.25 3.26
CA TYR A 216 6.84 -16.37 2.67
C TYR A 216 5.45 -16.74 3.19
N ASP A 217 4.74 -15.77 3.74
CA ASP A 217 3.38 -15.93 4.27
C ASP A 217 2.44 -14.89 3.67
N VAL A 218 1.18 -15.29 3.48
CA VAL A 218 0.10 -14.41 3.05
C VAL A 218 -1.09 -14.63 3.96
N VAL A 219 -1.36 -13.65 4.81
CA VAL A 219 -2.46 -13.67 5.76
C VAL A 219 -3.57 -12.76 5.27
N THR A 220 -4.81 -13.26 5.28
CA THR A 220 -6.00 -12.43 5.08
C THR A 220 -6.62 -12.14 6.45
N ARG A 221 -6.66 -10.87 6.85
CA ARG A 221 -7.26 -10.39 8.11
C ARG A 221 -8.37 -9.39 7.77
N CYS A 222 -9.56 -9.91 7.48
CA CYS A 222 -10.84 -9.24 7.76
C CYS A 222 -11.53 -10.06 8.87
#